data_AF-A0A845ZKG7-F1
#
_entry.id   AF-A0A845ZKG7-F1
#
_cell.length_a   1.000
_cell.length_b   1.000
_cell.length_c   1.000
_cell.angle_alpha   90.00
_cell.angle_beta   90.00
_cell.angle_gamma   90.00
#
_symmetry.space_group_name_H-M   'P 1'
#
loop_
_entity.id
_entity.type
_entity.pdbx_description
1 polymer ?
#
loop_
_entity_poly.entity_id
_entity_poly.type
_entity_poly.pdbx_seq_one_letter_code
_entity_poly.pdbx_strand_id
1 'polypeptide(L)'
;MVLIEAEGTRVTRVNYGITGFNNINLVASGGRAVEITDFDNPVPVPGVLTFQWTAQDGPAGKYDIRIAYFDEEDGESPLTFSVNGEVVGTYVYNLNLPANRPRPTAEPRNYVPLRGGNSSGTLSAEANPNKPLFQNIDLAPGDEIEISVLADSNNSDLNFERGRLDAIEITRIPSVDLFWHNPVSAKVGLWTLNGQGTSVETTAFITDQSGQEVSVPDNTGFEARGVVDLGDGIKSP
;
A
#
# COMPACT_ATOMS: atom_id res chain seq x y z
N MET A 1 -3.97 -3.61 8.21
CA MET A 1 -2.81 -3.75 7.32
C MET A 1 -2.92 -5.10 6.65
N VAL A 2 -2.75 -5.15 5.34
CA VAL A 2 -2.79 -6.37 4.52
C VAL A 2 -1.47 -6.46 3.77
N LEU A 3 -0.88 -7.65 3.72
CA LEU A 3 0.33 -7.93 2.96
C LEU A 3 -0.02 -8.94 1.85
N ILE A 4 0.31 -8.60 0.61
CA ILE A 4 0.14 -9.44 -0.56
C ILE A 4 1.52 -9.77 -1.12
N GLU A 5 1.90 -11.04 -1.06
CA GLU A 5 3.12 -11.54 -1.70
C GLU A 5 2.90 -11.62 -3.21
N ALA A 6 3.80 -11.06 -4.02
CA ALA A 6 3.64 -11.01 -5.47
C ALA A 6 3.67 -12.42 -6.11
N GLU A 7 4.42 -13.34 -5.50
CA GLU A 7 4.46 -14.76 -5.86
C GLU A 7 3.30 -15.57 -5.25
N GLY A 8 2.47 -14.95 -4.40
CA GLY A 8 1.37 -15.59 -3.69
C GLY A 8 0.30 -16.19 -4.61
N THR A 9 -0.40 -17.22 -4.13
CA THR A 9 -1.43 -17.93 -4.91
C THR A 9 -2.67 -17.09 -5.20
N ARG A 10 -2.89 -16.03 -4.43
CA ARG A 10 -3.98 -15.07 -4.62
C ARG A 10 -3.75 -14.11 -5.79
N VAL A 11 -2.50 -13.96 -6.23
CA VAL A 11 -2.13 -13.04 -7.29
C VAL A 11 -2.09 -13.79 -8.62
N THR A 12 -2.86 -13.30 -9.58
CA THR A 12 -2.72 -13.71 -10.99
C THR A 12 -1.54 -12.96 -11.59
N ARG A 13 -0.67 -13.69 -12.27
CA ARG A 13 0.56 -13.19 -12.89
C ARG A 13 0.48 -13.39 -14.39
N VAL A 14 0.61 -12.31 -15.16
CA VAL A 14 0.83 -12.35 -16.61
C VAL A 14 2.23 -11.84 -16.89
N ASN A 15 2.98 -12.56 -17.72
CA ASN A 15 4.37 -12.25 -18.05
C ASN A 15 5.30 -12.09 -16.83
N TYR A 16 5.04 -12.86 -15.76
CA TYR A 16 5.90 -12.94 -14.58
C TYR A 16 6.27 -14.38 -14.28
N GLY A 17 7.56 -14.63 -14.10
CA GLY A 17 8.11 -15.82 -13.46
C GLY A 17 8.34 -15.58 -11.97
N ILE A 18 8.52 -16.65 -11.20
CA ILE A 18 8.86 -16.57 -9.77
C ILE A 18 10.35 -16.93 -9.60
N THR A 19 11.08 -16.12 -8.83
CA THR A 19 12.52 -16.29 -8.61
C THR A 19 12.90 -16.15 -7.13
N GLY A 20 13.94 -16.86 -6.74
CA GLY A 20 14.65 -16.68 -5.47
C GLY A 20 16.17 -16.72 -5.65
N PHE A 21 16.64 -16.61 -6.90
CA PHE A 21 18.06 -16.67 -7.24
C PHE A 21 18.82 -15.42 -6.76
N ASN A 22 20.15 -15.47 -6.78
CA ASN A 22 21.03 -14.33 -6.43
C ASN A 22 20.75 -13.72 -5.04
N ASN A 23 20.40 -14.59 -4.09
CA ASN A 23 20.11 -14.22 -2.72
C ASN A 23 18.87 -13.33 -2.55
N ILE A 24 17.99 -13.23 -3.56
CA ILE A 24 16.66 -12.62 -3.42
C ILE A 24 15.93 -13.24 -2.23
N ASN A 25 16.06 -14.56 -2.04
CA ASN A 25 15.45 -15.29 -0.94
C ASN A 25 15.91 -14.87 0.47
N LEU A 26 16.96 -14.06 0.60
CA LEU A 26 17.43 -13.54 1.89
C LEU A 26 16.76 -12.20 2.27
N VAL A 27 16.14 -11.52 1.32
CA VAL A 27 15.55 -10.18 1.52
C VAL A 27 14.09 -10.08 1.13
N ALA A 28 13.66 -10.83 0.11
CA ALA A 28 12.27 -10.88 -0.32
C ALA A 28 11.39 -11.49 0.77
N SER A 29 10.22 -10.90 0.97
CA SER A 29 9.17 -11.50 1.79
C SER A 29 8.77 -12.85 1.17
N GLY A 30 8.39 -13.83 2.00
CA GLY A 30 8.15 -15.20 1.52
C GLY A 30 9.39 -15.93 0.93
N GLY A 31 10.54 -15.26 0.84
CA GLY A 31 11.78 -15.77 0.25
C GLY A 31 11.79 -15.80 -1.28
N ARG A 32 10.85 -15.14 -1.96
CA ARG A 32 10.71 -15.15 -3.42
C ARG A 32 10.16 -13.82 -3.93
N ALA A 33 10.49 -13.48 -5.17
CA ALA A 33 9.95 -12.33 -5.88
C ALA A 33 9.45 -12.77 -7.27
N VAL A 34 8.77 -11.87 -7.98
CA VAL A 34 8.42 -12.06 -9.38
C VAL A 34 9.34 -11.27 -10.31
N GLU A 35 9.56 -11.78 -11.52
CA GLU A 35 10.38 -11.12 -12.53
C GLU A 35 9.80 -11.28 -13.94
N ILE A 36 9.86 -10.23 -14.76
CA ILE A 36 9.29 -10.22 -16.11
C ILE A 36 10.01 -11.23 -16.99
N THR A 37 9.29 -12.15 -17.63
CA THR A 37 9.90 -13.25 -18.41
C THR A 37 10.08 -12.96 -19.89
N ASP A 38 9.16 -12.20 -20.47
CA ASP A 38 9.17 -11.72 -21.84
C ASP A 38 9.36 -10.20 -21.79
N PHE A 39 10.53 -9.76 -22.22
CA PHE A 39 10.97 -8.37 -22.18
C PHE A 39 11.50 -7.96 -23.57
N ASP A 40 10.93 -8.55 -24.62
CA ASP A 40 11.32 -8.30 -26.00
C ASP A 40 11.24 -6.80 -26.36
N ASN A 41 12.24 -6.34 -27.10
CA ASN A 41 12.39 -5.00 -27.67
C ASN A 41 12.27 -5.18 -29.19
N PRO A 42 11.36 -4.51 -29.93
CA PRO A 42 10.97 -3.09 -29.75
C PRO A 42 9.62 -2.79 -29.12
N VAL A 43 8.82 -3.80 -28.76
CA VAL A 43 7.52 -3.57 -28.15
C VAL A 43 7.55 -4.12 -26.72
N PRO A 44 7.74 -3.26 -25.71
CA PRO A 44 7.74 -3.67 -24.32
C PRO A 44 6.46 -4.44 -23.96
N VAL A 45 6.63 -5.64 -23.42
CA VAL A 45 5.52 -6.45 -22.87
C VAL A 45 5.50 -6.24 -21.35
N PRO A 46 4.41 -5.72 -20.77
CA PRO A 46 4.35 -5.53 -19.34
C PRO A 46 4.25 -6.85 -18.59
N GLY A 47 4.85 -6.91 -17.41
CA GLY A 47 4.46 -7.83 -16.36
C GLY A 47 3.23 -7.28 -15.64
N VAL A 48 2.18 -8.09 -15.50
CA VAL A 48 0.94 -7.68 -14.82
C VAL A 48 0.64 -8.59 -13.63
N LEU A 49 0.39 -7.98 -12.48
CA LEU A 49 -0.17 -8.61 -11.29
C LEU A 49 -1.61 -8.16 -11.12
N THR A 50 -2.52 -9.11 -10.90
CA THR A 50 -3.94 -8.83 -10.65
C THR A 50 -4.47 -9.60 -9.45
N PHE A 51 -5.22 -8.94 -8.56
CA PHE A 51 -5.92 -9.58 -7.45
C PHE A 51 -7.14 -8.75 -7.02
N GLN A 52 -8.15 -9.41 -6.45
CA GLN A 52 -9.34 -8.72 -5.92
C GLN A 52 -9.13 -8.29 -4.47
N TRP A 53 -9.60 -7.09 -4.11
CA TRP A 53 -9.78 -6.65 -2.74
C TRP A 53 -11.05 -7.27 -2.13
N THR A 54 -10.94 -7.93 -0.99
CA THR A 54 -12.04 -8.67 -0.36
C THR A 54 -12.48 -8.02 0.94
N ALA A 55 -13.67 -8.39 1.43
CA ALA A 55 -14.16 -7.91 2.72
C ALA A 55 -13.29 -8.36 3.90
N GLN A 56 -12.49 -9.42 3.72
CA GLN A 56 -11.53 -9.91 4.72
C GLN A 56 -10.26 -9.05 4.77
N ASP A 57 -9.92 -8.36 3.67
CA ASP A 57 -8.76 -7.46 3.62
C ASP A 57 -9.06 -6.12 4.28
N GLY A 58 -10.25 -5.60 4.02
CA GLY A 58 -10.76 -4.43 4.72
C GLY A 58 -12.05 -3.88 4.13
N PRO A 59 -12.75 -3.04 4.92
CA PRO A 59 -13.98 -2.39 4.48
C PRO A 59 -13.71 -1.35 3.39
N ALA A 60 -14.77 -0.78 2.83
CA ALA A 60 -14.64 0.40 1.98
C ALA A 60 -13.93 1.55 2.73
N GLY A 61 -13.02 2.26 2.04
CA GLY A 61 -12.33 3.41 2.62
C GLY A 61 -11.04 3.78 1.90
N LYS A 62 -10.25 4.66 2.53
CA LYS A 62 -8.97 5.15 2.03
C LYS A 62 -7.81 4.28 2.50
N TYR A 63 -6.88 4.00 1.59
CA TYR A 63 -5.72 3.16 1.84
C TYR A 63 -4.42 3.76 1.28
N ASP A 64 -3.33 3.49 1.97
CA ASP A 64 -1.96 3.73 1.55
C ASP A 64 -1.33 2.43 1.05
N ILE A 65 -0.63 2.49 -0.08
CA ILE A 65 0.01 1.37 -0.76
C ILE A 65 1.53 1.55 -0.73
N ARG A 66 2.25 0.54 -0.24
CA ARG A 66 3.71 0.41 -0.37
C ARG A 66 4.02 -0.84 -1.19
N ILE A 67 5.11 -0.79 -1.96
CA ILE A 67 5.56 -1.90 -2.77
C ILE A 67 7.04 -2.13 -2.47
N ALA A 68 7.40 -3.36 -2.11
CA ALA A 68 8.78 -3.79 -2.10
C ALA A 68 9.16 -4.33 -3.49
N TYR A 69 10.32 -3.95 -3.98
CA TYR A 69 10.77 -4.23 -5.33
C TYR A 69 12.30 -4.26 -5.38
N PHE A 70 12.86 -4.63 -6.53
CA PHE A 70 14.29 -4.47 -6.80
C PHE A 70 14.48 -3.38 -7.83
N ASP A 71 15.40 -2.48 -7.53
CA ASP A 71 15.79 -1.35 -8.36
C ASP A 71 17.23 -1.58 -8.80
N GLU A 72 17.39 -2.06 -10.03
CA GLU A 72 18.68 -2.41 -10.61
C GLU A 72 19.37 -1.16 -11.18
N GLU A 73 20.69 -1.23 -11.32
CA GLU A 73 21.48 -0.09 -11.81
C GLU A 73 21.08 0.24 -13.26
N ASP A 74 20.93 1.51 -13.61
CA ASP A 74 20.57 2.02 -14.96
C ASP A 74 19.16 1.69 -15.50
N GLY A 75 18.32 1.06 -14.69
CA GLY A 75 16.93 0.77 -15.03
C GLY A 75 15.96 1.93 -14.76
N GLU A 76 15.08 2.21 -15.72
CA GLU A 76 13.91 3.07 -15.57
C GLU A 76 12.62 2.26 -15.75
N SER A 77 12.34 1.31 -14.85
CA SER A 77 11.15 0.45 -14.94
C SER A 77 9.87 1.20 -14.53
N PRO A 78 8.96 1.56 -15.47
CA PRO A 78 7.72 2.25 -15.15
C PRO A 78 6.67 1.28 -14.62
N LEU A 79 6.05 1.64 -13.51
CA LEU A 79 4.93 0.96 -12.87
C LEU A 79 3.66 1.81 -12.98
N THR A 80 2.55 1.16 -13.32
CA THR A 80 1.20 1.71 -13.27
C THR A 80 0.38 0.92 -12.25
N PHE A 81 -0.32 1.62 -11.36
CA PHE A 81 -1.23 1.04 -10.38
C PHE A 81 -2.66 1.46 -10.72
N SER A 82 -3.53 0.47 -10.88
CA SER A 82 -4.92 0.66 -11.31
C SER A 82 -5.89 -0.04 -10.38
N VAL A 83 -7.09 0.53 -10.25
CA VAL A 83 -8.23 -0.05 -9.53
C VAL A 83 -9.41 -0.08 -10.49
N ASN A 84 -10.01 -1.26 -10.70
CA ASN A 84 -11.10 -1.48 -11.64
C ASN A 84 -10.81 -0.97 -13.07
N GLY A 85 -9.55 -1.08 -13.52
CA GLY A 85 -9.08 -0.59 -14.81
C GLY A 85 -8.84 0.91 -14.91
N GLU A 86 -9.10 1.69 -13.85
CA GLU A 86 -8.74 3.11 -13.77
C GLU A 86 -7.35 3.28 -13.17
N VAL A 87 -6.48 4.03 -13.84
CA VAL A 87 -5.13 4.35 -13.33
C VAL A 87 -5.25 5.34 -12.17
N VAL A 88 -4.84 4.92 -10.98
CA VAL A 88 -4.85 5.77 -9.78
C VAL A 88 -3.45 6.24 -9.38
N GLY A 89 -2.39 5.69 -9.99
CA GLY A 89 -1.02 6.13 -9.74
C GLY A 89 0.01 5.53 -10.69
N THR A 90 1.17 6.18 -10.78
CA THR A 90 2.35 5.68 -11.49
C THR A 90 3.60 5.89 -10.64
N TYR A 91 4.59 5.04 -10.83
CA TYR A 91 5.89 5.12 -10.17
C TYR A 91 6.97 4.60 -11.13
N VAL A 92 8.23 4.99 -10.94
CA VAL A 92 9.34 4.47 -11.76
C VAL A 92 10.41 3.94 -10.81
N TYR A 93 10.83 2.70 -11.02
CA TYR A 93 12.00 2.12 -10.39
C TYR A 93 13.21 2.78 -11.06
N ASN A 94 13.83 3.76 -10.39
CA ASN A 94 14.94 4.57 -10.90
C ASN A 94 15.79 5.15 -9.74
N LEU A 95 15.95 4.40 -8.64
CA LEU A 95 16.89 4.80 -7.58
C LEU A 95 18.36 4.58 -8.00
N ASN A 96 18.58 3.73 -9.01
CA ASN A 96 19.88 3.32 -9.51
C ASN A 96 20.78 2.75 -8.41
N LEU A 97 20.25 1.79 -7.64
CA LEU A 97 21.03 1.19 -6.56
C LEU A 97 22.21 0.37 -7.11
N PRO A 98 23.42 0.49 -6.51
CA PRO A 98 24.61 -0.14 -7.08
C PRO A 98 24.60 -1.65 -6.89
N ALA A 99 24.94 -2.38 -7.96
CA ALA A 99 25.19 -3.82 -7.95
C ALA A 99 26.70 -4.15 -7.83
N ASN A 100 27.05 -5.34 -7.37
CA ASN A 100 28.45 -5.73 -7.11
C ASN A 100 29.08 -6.65 -8.18
N ARG A 101 28.67 -6.58 -9.45
CA ARG A 101 29.17 -7.49 -10.51
C ARG A 101 29.16 -6.88 -11.91
N PRO A 102 30.02 -7.37 -12.83
CA PRO A 102 30.01 -6.98 -14.24
C PRO A 102 28.85 -7.62 -15.03
N ARG A 103 27.90 -8.30 -14.35
CA ARG A 103 26.68 -8.85 -14.96
C ARG A 103 25.54 -8.79 -13.95
N PRO A 104 24.31 -8.54 -14.39
CA PRO A 104 23.28 -8.05 -13.51
C PRO A 104 22.17 -9.04 -13.32
N THR A 105 21.83 -9.23 -12.07
CA THR A 105 20.64 -9.95 -11.66
C THR A 105 20.36 -9.43 -10.26
N ALA A 106 19.17 -8.88 -10.04
CA ALA A 106 18.72 -8.37 -8.76
C ALA A 106 19.29 -9.15 -7.57
N GLU A 107 19.89 -8.40 -6.64
CA GLU A 107 20.53 -8.91 -5.45
C GLU A 107 20.09 -8.08 -4.22
N PRO A 108 20.39 -8.51 -2.99
CA PRO A 108 20.04 -7.77 -1.77
C PRO A 108 20.45 -6.28 -1.71
N ARG A 109 21.37 -5.84 -2.57
CA ARG A 109 21.82 -4.43 -2.68
C ARG A 109 20.87 -3.57 -3.50
N ASN A 110 20.10 -4.18 -4.39
CA ASN A 110 19.11 -3.52 -5.22
C ASN A 110 17.71 -3.54 -4.59
N TYR A 111 17.56 -4.22 -3.46
CA TYR A 111 16.27 -4.36 -2.82
C TYR A 111 15.82 -3.05 -2.18
N VAL A 112 14.60 -2.63 -2.49
CA VAL A 112 13.87 -1.52 -1.88
C VAL A 112 12.80 -2.13 -0.97
N PRO A 113 13.02 -2.20 0.35
CA PRO A 113 12.07 -2.80 1.28
C PRO A 113 10.83 -1.91 1.46
N LEU A 114 9.74 -2.49 1.98
CA LEU A 114 8.52 -1.76 2.33
C LEU A 114 8.80 -0.57 3.26
N ARG A 115 9.77 -0.69 4.17
CA ARG A 115 10.12 0.31 5.18
C ARG A 115 11.61 0.24 5.52
N GLY A 116 12.17 1.35 5.97
CA GLY A 116 13.56 1.41 6.45
C GLY A 116 14.61 1.30 5.35
N GLY A 117 15.88 1.17 5.74
CA GLY A 117 16.96 0.93 4.78
C GLY A 117 17.05 -0.55 4.39
N ASN A 118 17.74 -0.86 3.29
CA ASN A 118 17.98 -2.24 2.93
C ASN A 118 19.10 -2.87 3.77
N SER A 119 19.09 -4.20 3.86
CA SER A 119 20.04 -4.96 4.70
C SER A 119 21.50 -4.84 4.23
N SER A 120 21.69 -4.46 2.96
CA SER A 120 23.03 -4.28 2.37
C SER A 120 23.62 -2.90 2.60
N GLY A 121 22.85 -1.93 3.11
CA GLY A 121 23.29 -0.57 3.39
C GLY A 121 23.45 0.34 2.16
N THR A 122 23.01 -0.10 0.98
CA THR A 122 23.01 0.71 -0.26
C THR A 122 21.82 1.66 -0.33
N LEU A 123 20.76 1.38 0.43
CA LEU A 123 19.61 2.28 0.61
C LEU A 123 19.44 2.58 2.11
N SER A 124 19.49 3.86 2.49
CA SER A 124 19.20 4.28 3.87
C SER A 124 17.69 4.36 4.14
N ALA A 125 17.30 4.43 5.42
CA ALA A 125 15.89 4.53 5.79
C ALA A 125 15.25 5.85 5.32
N GLU A 126 16.02 6.93 5.32
CA GLU A 126 15.58 8.26 4.91
C GLU A 126 15.44 8.37 3.39
N ALA A 127 16.28 7.64 2.64
CA ALA A 127 16.27 7.61 1.18
C ALA A 127 15.25 6.63 0.60
N ASN A 128 14.69 5.73 1.41
CA ASN A 128 13.68 4.78 0.93
C ASN A 128 12.42 5.53 0.43
N PRO A 129 12.04 5.36 -0.85
CA PRO A 129 10.89 6.05 -1.43
C PRO A 129 9.54 5.54 -0.91
N ASN A 130 9.47 4.39 -0.23
CA ASN A 130 8.26 3.79 0.33
C ASN A 130 7.69 4.53 1.56
N LYS A 131 7.75 5.87 1.56
CA LYS A 131 6.67 6.69 2.13
C LYS A 131 5.51 6.54 1.14
N PRO A 132 4.42 5.84 1.51
CA PRO A 132 3.62 5.01 0.62
C PRO A 132 3.54 5.55 -0.79
N LEU A 133 3.96 4.73 -1.77
CA LEU A 133 4.09 5.12 -3.16
C LEU A 133 2.76 5.70 -3.69
N PHE A 134 1.65 5.11 -3.25
CA PHE A 134 0.30 5.59 -3.53
C PHE A 134 -0.45 5.82 -2.23
N GLN A 135 -1.10 6.98 -2.10
CA GLN A 135 -1.77 7.40 -0.88
C GLN A 135 -3.21 7.77 -1.17
N ASN A 136 -4.08 7.63 -0.17
CA ASN A 136 -5.50 7.99 -0.25
C ASN A 136 -6.25 7.27 -1.40
N ILE A 137 -5.87 6.03 -1.68
CA ILE A 137 -6.53 5.20 -2.69
C ILE A 137 -7.86 4.70 -2.13
N ASP A 138 -8.95 4.94 -2.86
CA ASP A 138 -10.25 4.36 -2.53
C ASP A 138 -10.23 2.87 -2.88
N LEU A 139 -10.53 2.03 -1.89
CA LEU A 139 -10.76 0.60 -2.10
C LEU A 139 -12.04 0.19 -1.39
N ALA A 140 -12.79 -0.71 -2.03
CA ALA A 140 -13.98 -1.36 -1.49
C ALA A 140 -13.96 -2.86 -1.85
N PRO A 141 -14.58 -3.73 -1.02
CA PRO A 141 -14.69 -5.15 -1.35
C PRO A 141 -15.31 -5.38 -2.73
N GLY A 142 -14.61 -6.15 -3.57
CA GLY A 142 -14.97 -6.42 -4.95
C GLY A 142 -14.09 -5.69 -5.98
N ASP A 143 -13.32 -4.69 -5.56
CA ASP A 143 -12.41 -3.98 -6.46
C ASP A 143 -11.30 -4.91 -6.98
N GLU A 144 -11.00 -4.80 -8.27
CA GLU A 144 -9.83 -5.44 -8.88
C GLU A 144 -8.64 -4.48 -8.85
N ILE A 145 -7.55 -4.91 -8.25
CA ILE A 145 -6.28 -4.18 -8.22
C ILE A 145 -5.36 -4.76 -9.28
N GLU A 146 -4.78 -3.90 -10.10
CA GLU A 146 -3.80 -4.24 -11.12
C GLU A 146 -2.50 -3.45 -10.91
N ILE A 147 -1.38 -4.14 -11.00
CA ILE A 147 -0.04 -3.54 -11.04
C ILE A 147 0.64 -3.99 -12.33
N SER A 148 0.89 -3.03 -13.21
CA SER A 148 1.54 -3.25 -14.50
C SER A 148 2.91 -2.61 -14.49
N VAL A 149 3.95 -3.36 -14.83
CA VAL A 149 5.34 -2.88 -14.87
C VAL A 149 5.93 -3.20 -16.23
N LEU A 150 6.63 -2.24 -16.83
CA LEU A 150 7.48 -2.53 -18.00
C LEU A 150 8.90 -2.76 -17.51
N ALA A 151 9.53 -3.82 -18.03
CA ALA A 151 10.97 -3.99 -17.91
C ALA A 151 11.68 -2.87 -18.67
N ASP A 152 12.82 -2.45 -18.17
CA ASP A 152 13.77 -1.61 -18.89
C ASP A 152 15.08 -2.39 -19.13
N SER A 153 15.91 -1.91 -20.06
CA SER A 153 17.24 -2.45 -20.38
C SER A 153 17.28 -3.97 -20.73
N ASN A 154 17.11 -4.28 -22.02
CA ASN A 154 17.12 -5.65 -22.56
C ASN A 154 18.51 -6.18 -22.98
N ASN A 155 19.60 -5.62 -22.46
CA ASN A 155 20.94 -5.98 -22.90
C ASN A 155 21.51 -7.12 -22.04
N SER A 156 21.89 -8.24 -22.65
CA SER A 156 22.55 -9.34 -21.93
C SER A 156 23.88 -8.97 -21.26
N ASP A 157 24.44 -7.80 -21.63
CA ASP A 157 25.69 -7.25 -21.13
C ASP A 157 25.51 -6.02 -20.20
N LEU A 158 24.29 -5.47 -20.05
CA LEU A 158 23.98 -4.33 -19.18
C LEU A 158 22.64 -4.56 -18.46
N ASN A 159 22.70 -4.49 -17.15
CA ASN A 159 21.62 -4.43 -16.15
C ASN A 159 20.19 -4.81 -16.60
N PHE A 160 19.74 -6.04 -16.29
CA PHE A 160 18.39 -6.50 -16.59
C PHE A 160 17.37 -5.92 -15.60
N GLU A 161 16.82 -4.74 -15.86
CA GLU A 161 15.74 -4.17 -15.06
C GLU A 161 14.41 -4.88 -15.41
N ARG A 162 14.21 -6.06 -14.82
CA ARG A 162 13.07 -6.95 -15.14
C ARG A 162 11.82 -6.63 -14.30
N GLY A 163 11.68 -5.38 -13.84
CA GLY A 163 10.52 -4.89 -13.11
C GLY A 163 10.17 -5.75 -11.90
N ARG A 164 11.18 -6.17 -11.12
CA ARG A 164 11.01 -7.22 -10.12
C ARG A 164 10.25 -6.72 -8.90
N LEU A 165 9.25 -7.49 -8.48
CA LEU A 165 8.31 -7.11 -7.43
C LEU A 165 8.27 -8.19 -6.35
N ASP A 166 8.28 -7.79 -5.08
CA ASP A 166 8.33 -8.70 -3.93
C ASP A 166 6.97 -8.74 -3.22
N ALA A 167 6.61 -7.66 -2.55
CA ALA A 167 5.42 -7.62 -1.72
C ALA A 167 4.70 -6.27 -1.80
N ILE A 168 3.39 -6.31 -1.59
CA ILE A 168 2.52 -5.13 -1.56
C ILE A 168 1.91 -5.01 -0.16
N GLU A 169 2.18 -3.91 0.54
CA GLU A 169 1.54 -3.58 1.82
C GLU A 169 0.42 -2.57 1.56
N ILE A 170 -0.80 -2.92 1.95
CA ILE A 170 -1.99 -2.08 1.85
C ILE A 170 -2.44 -1.75 3.28
N THR A 171 -2.36 -0.47 3.65
CA THR A 171 -2.66 0.02 4.99
C THR A 171 -3.84 0.97 4.96
N ARG A 172 -4.90 0.64 5.71
CA ARG A 172 -6.05 1.53 5.85
C ARG A 172 -5.62 2.83 6.52
N ILE A 173 -6.04 3.96 5.95
CA ILE A 173 -5.96 5.25 6.60
C ILE A 173 -7.13 5.32 7.59
N PRO A 174 -6.89 5.50 8.90
CA PRO A 174 -7.98 5.62 9.85
C PRO A 174 -8.84 6.85 9.51
N SER A 175 -10.10 6.64 9.17
CA SER A 175 -11.12 7.70 9.12
C SER A 175 -11.80 7.79 10.48
N VAL A 176 -11.97 9.01 10.99
CA VAL A 176 -12.92 9.27 12.08
C VAL A 176 -14.23 9.67 11.43
N ASP A 177 -15.29 8.92 11.74
CA ASP A 177 -16.59 9.16 11.11
C ASP A 177 -17.49 10.00 12.02
N LEU A 178 -17.37 9.84 13.35
CA LEU A 178 -18.13 10.63 14.32
C LEU A 178 -17.27 11.07 15.51
N PHE A 179 -17.44 12.33 15.92
CA PHE A 179 -17.07 12.81 17.25
C PHE A 179 -18.31 12.89 18.14
N TRP A 180 -18.25 12.27 19.31
CA TRP A 180 -19.36 12.19 20.26
C TRP A 180 -18.93 12.65 21.65
N HIS A 181 -19.78 13.35 22.38
CA HIS A 181 -19.61 13.59 23.81
C HIS A 181 -20.67 12.81 24.59
N ASN A 182 -20.29 12.14 25.66
CA ASN A 182 -21.25 11.48 26.54
C ASN A 182 -21.75 12.50 27.59
N PRO A 183 -23.04 12.86 27.61
CA PRO A 183 -23.56 13.86 28.54
C PRO A 183 -23.62 13.38 30.00
N VAL A 184 -23.47 12.07 30.26
CA VAL A 184 -23.48 11.49 31.60
C VAL A 184 -22.07 11.40 32.17
N SER A 185 -21.09 10.99 31.37
CA SER A 185 -19.69 10.85 31.83
C SER A 185 -18.80 12.04 31.46
N ALA A 186 -19.33 13.03 30.74
CA ALA A 186 -18.62 14.16 30.16
C ALA A 186 -17.48 13.81 29.17
N LYS A 187 -17.20 12.52 28.93
CA LYS A 187 -16.07 12.09 28.08
C LYS A 187 -16.35 12.33 26.60
N VAL A 188 -15.32 12.72 25.87
CA VAL A 188 -15.35 12.82 24.40
C VAL A 188 -14.79 11.55 23.78
N GLY A 189 -15.52 10.98 22.83
CA GLY A 189 -15.11 9.82 22.05
C GLY A 189 -15.06 10.11 20.55
N LEU A 190 -14.21 9.35 19.86
CA LEU A 190 -14.19 9.23 18.42
C LEU A 190 -14.69 7.84 18.04
N TRP A 191 -15.61 7.78 17.09
CA TRP A 191 -16.16 6.54 16.57
C TRP A 191 -15.77 6.41 15.10
N THR A 192 -15.31 5.22 14.72
CA THR A 192 -15.22 4.80 13.33
C THR A 192 -16.37 3.85 13.07
N LEU A 193 -17.10 4.05 11.99
CA LEU A 193 -18.14 3.16 11.51
C LEU A 193 -17.51 2.08 10.62
N ASN A 194 -18.23 0.97 10.45
CA ASN A 194 -17.91 0.01 9.40
C ASN A 194 -18.01 0.68 8.02
N GLY A 195 -17.46 0.04 6.98
CA GLY A 195 -17.46 0.60 5.61
C GLY A 195 -18.84 0.89 4.99
N GLN A 196 -19.92 0.53 5.68
CA GLN A 196 -21.31 0.66 5.28
C GLN A 196 -22.02 1.73 6.11
N GLY A 197 -21.35 2.32 7.11
CA GLY A 197 -21.91 3.30 8.02
C GLY A 197 -22.97 2.76 8.98
N THR A 198 -23.15 1.43 9.08
CA THR A 198 -24.28 0.82 9.80
C THR A 198 -23.98 0.41 11.23
N SER A 199 -22.71 0.28 11.61
CA SER A 199 -22.32 -0.06 12.98
C SER A 199 -20.99 0.59 13.34
N VAL A 200 -20.79 0.88 14.64
CA VAL A 200 -19.50 1.33 15.17
C VAL A 200 -18.50 0.17 15.12
N GLU A 201 -17.37 0.39 14.45
CA GLU A 201 -16.25 -0.55 14.35
C GLU A 201 -15.23 -0.31 15.47
N THR A 202 -14.87 0.95 15.73
CA THR A 202 -13.97 1.33 16.83
C THR A 202 -14.55 2.49 17.63
N THR A 203 -14.39 2.44 18.95
CA THR A 203 -14.62 3.56 19.86
C THR A 203 -13.34 3.83 20.64
N ALA A 204 -12.87 5.08 20.63
CA ALA A 204 -11.79 5.50 21.51
C ALA A 204 -12.18 6.79 22.24
N PHE A 205 -11.76 6.93 23.50
CA PHE A 205 -11.89 8.18 24.24
C PHE A 205 -10.67 9.08 24.01
N ILE A 206 -10.91 10.37 23.80
CA ILE A 206 -9.83 11.33 23.56
C ILE A 206 -9.10 11.56 24.88
N THR A 207 -7.77 11.57 24.83
CA THR A 207 -6.91 11.93 25.97
C THR A 207 -6.15 13.22 25.66
N ASP A 208 -5.85 13.99 26.70
CA ASP A 208 -4.98 15.16 26.59
C ASP A 208 -3.50 14.75 26.49
N GLN A 209 -2.60 15.73 26.42
CA GLN A 209 -1.16 15.49 26.32
C GLN A 209 -0.55 14.79 27.55
N SER A 210 -1.28 14.71 28.66
CA SER A 210 -0.89 13.98 29.87
C SER A 210 -1.43 12.54 29.91
N GLY A 211 -2.22 12.14 28.92
CA GLY A 211 -2.89 10.84 28.85
C GLY A 211 -4.18 10.77 29.67
N GLN A 212 -4.65 11.90 30.21
CA GLN A 212 -5.92 11.97 30.93
C GLN A 212 -7.07 12.11 29.93
N GLU A 213 -8.17 11.37 30.12
CA GLU A 213 -9.34 11.49 29.26
C GLU A 213 -9.90 12.93 29.27
N VAL A 214 -10.21 13.43 28.09
CA VAL A 214 -10.81 14.75 27.89
C VAL A 214 -12.26 14.69 28.30
N SER A 215 -12.62 15.48 29.31
CA SER A 215 -13.99 15.71 29.76
C SER A 215 -14.44 17.12 29.41
N VAL A 216 -15.69 17.26 28.94
CA VAL A 216 -16.35 18.55 28.76
C VAL A 216 -16.94 18.99 30.11
N PRO A 217 -16.50 20.09 30.73
CA PRO A 217 -17.01 20.52 32.02
C PRO A 217 -18.51 20.86 31.99
N ASP A 218 -19.22 20.52 33.07
CA ASP A 218 -20.68 20.62 33.22
C ASP A 218 -21.29 22.03 33.07
N ASN A 219 -20.47 23.07 32.84
CA ASN A 219 -20.90 24.48 32.75
C ASN A 219 -20.32 25.24 31.55
N THR A 220 -19.85 24.56 30.50
CA THR A 220 -19.27 25.23 29.32
C THR A 220 -20.30 25.85 28.37
N GLY A 221 -21.60 25.78 28.68
CA GLY A 221 -22.64 26.38 27.83
C GLY A 221 -22.87 25.67 26.49
N PHE A 222 -22.21 24.53 26.25
CA PHE A 222 -22.56 23.63 25.16
C PHE A 222 -23.78 22.79 25.58
N GLU A 223 -24.97 23.39 25.52
CA GLU A 223 -26.15 22.57 25.27
C GLU A 223 -25.92 21.92 23.90
N ALA A 224 -25.77 20.60 23.86
CA ALA A 224 -25.72 19.84 22.62
C ALA A 224 -27.05 19.96 21.87
N ARG A 225 -27.24 21.07 21.14
CA ARG A 225 -28.33 21.26 20.18
C ARG A 225 -27.85 20.79 18.81
N GLY A 226 -27.55 19.50 18.72
CA GLY A 226 -27.15 18.87 17.47
C GLY A 226 -27.80 17.50 17.38
N VAL A 227 -28.91 17.40 16.67
CA VAL A 227 -29.33 16.12 16.10
C VAL A 227 -28.41 15.91 14.90
N VAL A 228 -27.51 14.93 14.96
CA VAL A 228 -26.89 14.42 13.74
C VAL A 228 -27.93 13.52 13.09
N ASP A 229 -28.71 14.09 12.18
CA ASP A 229 -29.58 13.36 11.29
C ASP A 229 -28.71 12.61 10.27
N LEU A 230 -28.48 11.32 10.49
CA LEU A 230 -27.83 10.41 9.54
C LEU A 230 -28.82 9.90 8.47
N GLY A 231 -29.93 10.61 8.25
CA GLY A 231 -31.12 10.13 7.56
C GLY A 231 -30.87 9.43 6.23
N ASP A 232 -31.71 8.43 5.97
CA ASP A 232 -31.96 7.81 4.66
C ASP A 232 -32.58 8.80 3.63
N GLY A 233 -32.65 10.09 3.97
CA GLY A 233 -33.23 11.14 3.15
C GLY A 233 -34.76 11.19 3.17
N ILE A 234 -35.47 10.38 3.96
CA ILE A 234 -36.94 10.39 3.96
C ILE A 234 -37.49 11.11 5.20
N LYS A 235 -37.81 12.39 5.04
CA LYS A 235 -38.78 13.05 5.92
C LYS A 235 -40.17 12.57 5.55
N SER A 236 -40.80 11.75 6.39
CA SER A 236 -42.26 11.62 6.42
C SER A 236 -42.80 12.25 7.70
N PRO A 237 -43.96 12.93 7.62
CA PRO A 237 -44.49 13.85 8.63
C PRO A 237 -44.90 13.18 9.95
#